data_AF-A0A1B9F1G8-F1
#
_entry.id   AF-A0A1B9F1G8-F1
#
_cell.length_a   1.000
_cell.length_b   1.000
_cell.length_c   1.000
_cell.angle_alpha   90.00
_cell.angle_beta   90.00
_cell.angle_gamma   90.00
#
_symmetry.space_group_name_H-M   'P 1'
#
loop_
_entity.id
_entity.type
_entity.pdbx_description
1 polymer ?
#
loop_
_entity_poly.entity_id
_entity_poly.type
_entity_poly.pdbx_seq_one_letter_code
_entity_poly.pdbx_strand_id
1 'polypeptide(L)'
;MTRTPRRARGIRRALTGALLAGLTLLTTAGPALADDPSASASPAGDEAGPTEAGTTFRTATALKQGQSGTAQASAGDYLYWVFPADAGQRPTVEATVKLPESAARRGTSTWQVDVYDGLRRRQACMYGHQTRKAAADAATVELSCVLRPVRSWSEPWANDPLPGSYYIRLTVVDLPAADLGLPVEVEARTSIKELGGAHDGGGTLAEPLVPGVSVAKASDTDDADASAAPRVPSAGEPEDGWSSGWWTDRWLWTVGGGVLTALAAVFGYSLTRGRGRPSHVPPGV
;
A
#
# COMPACT_ATOMS: atom_id res chain seq x y z
N MET A 1 -19.94 66.90 -34.39
CA MET A 1 -19.79 67.28 -32.97
C MET A 1 -20.18 66.10 -32.08
N THR A 2 -19.17 65.56 -31.40
CA THR A 2 -19.17 64.89 -30.09
C THR A 2 -20.26 63.84 -29.75
N ARG A 3 -19.90 62.58 -29.99
CA ARG A 3 -20.38 61.41 -29.22
C ARG A 3 -19.58 61.30 -27.92
N THR A 4 -20.26 61.12 -26.78
CA THR A 4 -19.67 60.73 -25.49
C THR A 4 -20.48 59.60 -24.82
N PRO A 5 -19.87 58.78 -23.95
CA PRO A 5 -20.09 57.34 -23.94
C PRO A 5 -20.84 56.86 -22.68
N ARG A 6 -21.86 56.03 -22.86
CA ARG A 6 -22.62 55.38 -21.76
C ARG A 6 -22.21 53.92 -21.46
N ARG A 7 -21.06 53.44 -21.98
CA ARG A 7 -20.69 52.00 -21.92
C ARG A 7 -19.79 51.54 -20.75
N ALA A 8 -19.40 52.41 -19.81
CA ALA A 8 -18.43 52.01 -18.77
C ALA A 8 -19.04 51.57 -17.42
N ARG A 9 -20.35 51.72 -17.17
CA ARG A 9 -20.97 51.38 -15.87
C ARG A 9 -21.52 49.96 -15.76
N GLY A 10 -21.71 49.25 -16.87
CA GLY A 10 -22.26 47.87 -16.86
C GLY A 10 -21.25 46.80 -16.45
N ILE A 11 -19.98 46.96 -16.82
CA ILE A 11 -18.94 45.93 -16.64
C ILE A 11 -18.52 45.79 -15.16
N ARG A 12 -18.55 46.88 -14.39
CA ARG A 12 -18.19 46.84 -12.96
C ARG A 12 -19.25 46.19 -12.06
N ARG A 13 -20.50 46.11 -12.50
CA ARG A 13 -21.59 45.45 -11.74
C ARG A 13 -21.71 43.96 -12.04
N ALA A 14 -21.26 43.52 -13.23
CA ALA A 14 -21.25 42.11 -13.60
C ALA A 14 -20.16 41.32 -12.85
N LEU A 15 -18.99 41.92 -12.59
CA LEU A 15 -17.89 41.27 -11.86
C LEU A 15 -18.14 41.13 -10.35
N THR A 16 -18.95 42.00 -9.73
CA THR A 16 -19.35 41.86 -8.32
C THR A 16 -20.50 40.87 -8.09
N GLY A 17 -21.31 40.58 -9.12
CA GLY A 17 -22.40 39.62 -9.03
C GLY A 17 -21.93 38.16 -9.08
N ALA A 18 -20.90 37.87 -9.89
CA ALA A 18 -20.35 36.52 -10.01
C ALA A 18 -19.56 36.06 -8.75
N LEU A 19 -19.06 36.98 -7.93
CA LEU A 19 -18.34 36.69 -6.68
C LEU A 19 -19.27 36.47 -5.47
N LEU A 20 -20.55 36.89 -5.54
CA LEU A 20 -21.51 36.72 -4.45
C LEU A 20 -22.42 35.50 -4.61
N ALA A 21 -22.58 34.97 -5.82
CA ALA A 21 -23.35 33.73 -6.05
C ALA A 21 -22.56 32.45 -5.73
N GLY A 22 -21.22 32.53 -5.64
CA GLY A 22 -20.37 31.41 -5.20
C GLY A 22 -20.31 31.21 -3.68
N LEU A 23 -20.71 32.23 -2.89
CA LEU A 23 -20.63 32.17 -1.42
C LEU A 23 -21.93 31.71 -0.74
N THR A 24 -23.05 31.64 -1.46
CA THR A 24 -24.37 31.29 -0.88
C THR A 24 -24.73 29.82 -0.99
N LEU A 25 -23.88 28.98 -1.58
CA LEU A 25 -24.05 27.52 -1.61
C LEU A 25 -23.32 26.79 -0.46
N LEU A 26 -22.71 27.52 0.48
CA LEU A 26 -21.99 26.93 1.62
C LEU A 26 -22.57 27.30 3.01
N THR A 27 -23.76 27.90 3.09
CA THR A 27 -24.27 28.44 4.37
C THR A 27 -25.54 27.78 4.91
N THR A 28 -25.72 26.47 4.71
CA THR A 28 -26.70 25.69 5.48
C THR A 28 -26.20 24.26 5.74
N ALA A 29 -25.35 24.10 6.74
CA ALA A 29 -25.30 22.88 7.53
C ALA A 29 -25.05 23.31 8.97
N GLY A 30 -26.02 23.07 9.85
CA GLY A 30 -25.88 23.31 11.29
C GLY A 30 -24.75 22.46 11.88
N PRO A 31 -24.44 22.62 13.18
CA PRO A 31 -23.57 21.68 13.86
C PRO A 31 -24.31 20.33 13.90
N ALA A 32 -24.14 19.51 12.87
CA ALA A 32 -24.25 18.08 13.05
C ALA A 32 -23.06 17.73 13.95
N LEU A 33 -23.36 17.52 15.23
CA LEU A 33 -22.53 16.66 16.07
C LEU A 33 -22.41 15.37 15.27
N ALA A 34 -21.29 15.21 14.57
CA ALA A 34 -20.89 13.92 14.09
C ALA A 34 -20.64 13.12 15.37
N ASP A 35 -21.60 12.26 15.73
CA ASP A 35 -21.23 11.00 16.36
C ASP A 35 -20.10 10.46 15.49
N ASP A 36 -18.90 10.45 16.05
CA ASP A 36 -17.81 9.64 15.53
C ASP A 36 -18.44 8.26 15.26
N PRO A 37 -18.50 7.76 14.01
CA PRO A 37 -18.33 6.34 13.87
C PRO A 37 -16.90 6.14 14.33
N SER A 38 -16.74 5.86 15.63
CA SER A 38 -15.68 5.02 16.11
C SER A 38 -15.79 3.77 15.25
N ALA A 39 -15.10 3.78 14.12
CA ALA A 39 -14.66 2.60 13.43
C ALA A 39 -13.63 1.96 14.38
N SER A 40 -14.12 1.50 15.52
CA SER A 40 -13.69 0.27 16.09
C SER A 40 -13.96 -0.74 14.98
N ALA A 41 -12.97 -0.92 14.10
CA ALA A 41 -12.76 -2.20 13.49
C ALA A 41 -12.56 -3.15 14.67
N SER A 42 -13.67 -3.64 15.21
CA SER A 42 -13.70 -4.94 15.85
C SER A 42 -12.91 -5.85 14.92
N PRO A 43 -11.92 -6.61 15.43
CA PRO A 43 -11.08 -7.43 14.58
C PRO A 43 -12.02 -8.23 13.69
N ALA A 44 -11.88 -8.05 12.37
CA ALA A 44 -12.47 -8.95 11.41
C ALA A 44 -12.12 -10.34 11.94
N GLY A 45 -13.15 -11.11 12.33
CA GLY A 45 -12.93 -12.40 12.98
C GLY A 45 -11.94 -13.16 12.13
N ASP A 46 -10.85 -13.63 12.75
CA ASP A 46 -9.68 -14.21 12.10
C ASP A 46 -10.14 -15.16 10.99
N GLU A 47 -10.20 -14.64 9.76
CA GLU A 47 -10.64 -15.42 8.61
C GLU A 47 -9.57 -16.48 8.45
N ALA A 48 -9.94 -17.74 8.68
CA ALA A 48 -8.98 -18.81 8.82
C ALA A 48 -8.02 -18.81 7.62
N GLY A 49 -6.73 -18.71 7.93
CA GLY A 49 -5.66 -18.70 6.95
C GLY A 49 -5.65 -19.93 6.05
N PRO A 50 -4.94 -19.86 4.91
CA PRO A 50 -4.61 -21.07 4.18
C PRO A 50 -3.87 -22.04 5.10
N THR A 51 -4.25 -23.32 5.08
CA THR A 51 -3.66 -24.38 5.91
C THR A 51 -2.62 -25.22 5.16
N GLU A 52 -2.32 -24.84 3.92
CA GLU A 52 -1.34 -25.50 3.06
C GLU A 52 -0.41 -24.48 2.42
N ALA A 53 0.87 -24.83 2.31
CA ALA A 53 1.86 -24.08 1.56
C ALA A 53 2.04 -24.65 0.16
N GLY A 54 2.44 -23.80 -0.78
CA GLY A 54 2.93 -24.25 -2.07
C GLY A 54 4.30 -24.93 -1.95
N THR A 55 4.66 -25.71 -2.96
CA THR A 55 5.97 -26.40 -3.05
C THR A 55 6.91 -25.78 -4.08
N THR A 56 6.40 -24.82 -4.88
CA THR A 56 7.17 -24.08 -5.88
C THR A 56 6.65 -22.64 -5.98
N PHE A 57 7.42 -21.75 -6.62
CA PHE A 57 6.95 -20.40 -6.96
C PHE A 57 5.64 -20.38 -7.75
N ARG A 58 5.37 -21.39 -8.58
CA ARG A 58 4.15 -21.45 -9.42
C ARG A 58 2.94 -22.01 -8.67
N THR A 59 3.17 -22.66 -7.54
CA THR A 59 2.12 -23.28 -6.71
C THR A 59 2.04 -22.60 -5.35
N ALA A 60 2.71 -21.46 -5.16
CA ALA A 60 2.71 -20.70 -3.92
C ALA A 60 1.28 -20.37 -3.49
N THR A 61 0.97 -20.62 -2.23
CA THR A 61 -0.37 -20.36 -1.69
C THR A 61 -0.54 -18.87 -1.44
N ALA A 62 -1.67 -18.30 -1.88
CA ALA A 62 -1.97 -16.91 -1.63
C ALA A 62 -2.21 -16.66 -0.13
N LEU A 63 -1.58 -15.61 0.39
CA LEU A 63 -1.71 -15.15 1.76
C LEU A 63 -2.13 -13.67 1.73
N LYS A 64 -3.24 -13.34 2.38
CA LYS A 64 -3.69 -11.94 2.47
C LYS A 64 -2.80 -11.15 3.42
N GLN A 65 -2.77 -9.83 3.23
CA GLN A 65 -2.06 -8.92 4.12
C GLN A 65 -2.71 -8.96 5.51
N GLY A 66 -1.89 -9.12 6.56
CA GLY A 66 -2.38 -9.23 7.94
C GLY A 66 -2.89 -10.62 8.33
N GLN A 67 -2.93 -11.58 7.40
CA GLN A 67 -3.37 -12.95 7.65
C GLN A 67 -2.17 -13.86 7.97
N SER A 68 -2.38 -14.82 8.89
CA SER A 68 -1.47 -15.95 9.12
C SER A 68 -1.89 -17.14 8.26
N GLY A 69 -0.96 -17.81 7.59
CA GLY A 69 -1.16 -19.09 6.93
C GLY A 69 -0.39 -20.18 7.67
N THR A 70 -0.96 -21.38 7.77
CA THR A 70 -0.31 -22.54 8.37
C THR A 70 0.00 -23.60 7.32
N ALA A 71 0.94 -24.50 7.62
CA ALA A 71 1.21 -25.67 6.81
C ALA A 71 1.81 -26.78 7.65
N GLN A 72 1.38 -28.02 7.39
CA GLN A 72 2.08 -29.20 7.86
C GLN A 72 3.04 -29.67 6.77
N ALA A 73 4.30 -29.85 7.13
CA ALA A 73 5.38 -30.14 6.18
C ALA A 73 6.40 -31.10 6.77
N SER A 74 7.38 -31.47 5.95
CA SER A 74 8.52 -32.27 6.40
C SER A 74 9.80 -31.42 6.44
N ALA A 75 10.67 -31.68 7.39
CA ALA A 75 11.98 -31.06 7.46
C ALA A 75 12.79 -31.39 6.19
N GLY A 76 13.17 -30.36 5.44
CA GLY A 76 13.80 -30.49 4.11
C GLY A 76 12.94 -29.97 2.96
N ASP A 77 11.64 -29.77 3.20
CA ASP A 77 10.74 -29.22 2.19
C ASP A 77 11.01 -27.72 1.94
N TYR A 78 10.57 -27.25 0.78
CA TYR A 78 10.48 -25.84 0.47
C TYR A 78 9.02 -25.42 0.48
N LEU A 79 8.68 -24.49 1.37
CA LEU A 79 7.32 -23.99 1.53
C LEU A 79 7.20 -22.60 0.92
N TYR A 80 6.15 -22.39 0.13
CA TYR A 80 5.94 -21.17 -0.63
C TYR A 80 4.58 -20.54 -0.35
N TRP A 81 4.61 -19.25 -0.02
CA TRP A 81 3.44 -18.39 0.01
C TRP A 81 3.66 -17.18 -0.90
N VAL A 82 2.58 -16.55 -1.33
CA VAL A 82 2.60 -15.32 -2.11
C VAL A 82 1.67 -14.29 -1.48
N PHE A 83 2.12 -13.05 -1.35
CA PHE A 83 1.32 -11.94 -0.85
C PHE A 83 1.53 -10.69 -1.73
N PRO A 84 0.55 -9.80 -1.86
CA PRO A 84 0.71 -8.58 -2.63
C PRO A 84 1.33 -7.47 -1.76
N ALA A 85 2.16 -6.61 -2.34
CA ALA A 85 2.62 -5.39 -1.67
C ALA A 85 2.80 -4.24 -2.66
N ASP A 86 2.28 -3.07 -2.30
CA ASP A 86 2.16 -1.88 -3.14
C ASP A 86 3.16 -0.77 -2.77
N ALA A 87 3.31 0.24 -3.63
CA ALA A 87 4.17 1.39 -3.39
C ALA A 87 3.82 2.12 -2.08
N GLY A 88 4.83 2.58 -1.34
CA GLY A 88 4.64 3.23 -0.03
C GLY A 88 4.43 2.25 1.13
N GLN A 89 4.27 0.96 0.84
CA GLN A 89 4.14 -0.07 1.86
C GLN A 89 5.51 -0.59 2.30
N ARG A 90 5.60 -1.03 3.56
CA ARG A 90 6.74 -1.79 4.08
C ARG A 90 6.26 -3.15 4.63
N PRO A 91 6.45 -4.22 3.84
CA PRO A 91 6.11 -5.56 4.28
C PRO A 91 7.06 -6.11 5.34
N THR A 92 6.51 -6.84 6.28
CA THR A 92 7.21 -7.68 7.25
C THR A 92 6.70 -9.11 7.11
N VAL A 93 7.61 -10.03 6.84
CA VAL A 93 7.36 -11.46 6.79
C VAL A 93 7.89 -12.08 8.07
N GLU A 94 7.08 -12.88 8.74
CA GLU A 94 7.49 -13.65 9.90
C GLU A 94 7.10 -15.12 9.68
N ALA A 95 7.99 -16.03 10.08
CA ALA A 95 7.76 -17.45 9.96
C ALA A 95 8.14 -18.14 11.27
N THR A 96 7.22 -18.94 11.78
CA THR A 96 7.38 -19.71 13.00
C THR A 96 7.35 -21.18 12.65
N VAL A 97 8.40 -21.91 12.97
CA VAL A 97 8.51 -23.37 12.74
C VAL A 97 8.43 -24.06 14.08
N LYS A 98 7.36 -24.81 14.32
CA LYS A 98 7.27 -25.74 15.44
C LYS A 98 7.95 -27.03 15.04
N LEU A 99 8.97 -27.37 15.81
CA LEU A 99 9.80 -28.54 15.57
C LEU A 99 9.25 -29.73 16.38
N PRO A 100 9.45 -30.97 15.91
CA PRO A 100 9.01 -32.17 16.63
C PRO A 100 9.76 -32.30 17.95
N GLU A 101 9.26 -33.15 18.87
CA GLU A 101 9.89 -33.38 20.17
C GLU A 101 11.40 -33.68 20.05
N SER A 102 12.18 -33.18 21.02
CA SER A 102 13.64 -33.29 21.00
C SER A 102 14.16 -34.73 20.94
N ALA A 103 13.40 -35.69 21.49
CA ALA A 103 13.72 -37.12 21.42
C ALA A 103 13.71 -37.70 19.99
N ALA A 104 12.94 -37.08 19.08
CA ALA A 104 12.87 -37.49 17.67
C ALA A 104 13.97 -36.87 16.80
N ARG A 105 14.78 -35.96 17.35
CA ARG A 105 15.80 -35.19 16.63
C ARG A 105 17.19 -35.57 17.09
N ARG A 106 18.18 -35.45 16.20
CA ARG A 106 19.57 -35.86 16.49
C ARG A 106 20.55 -34.70 16.60
N GLY A 107 20.17 -33.49 16.22
CA GLY A 107 21.06 -32.34 16.30
C GLY A 107 20.41 -30.97 16.12
N THR A 108 21.26 -29.97 15.91
CA THR A 108 20.83 -28.60 15.60
C THR A 108 20.33 -28.50 14.17
N SER A 109 19.37 -27.62 13.93
CA SER A 109 18.89 -27.29 12.57
C SER A 109 19.06 -25.81 12.28
N THR A 110 19.32 -25.43 11.04
CA THR A 110 19.38 -24.02 10.62
C THR A 110 18.31 -23.76 9.58
N TRP A 111 17.41 -22.84 9.89
CA TRP A 111 16.26 -22.48 9.06
C TRP A 111 16.46 -21.13 8.42
N GLN A 112 15.85 -20.94 7.25
CA GLN A 112 15.95 -19.71 6.48
C GLN A 112 14.62 -19.31 5.86
N VAL A 113 14.27 -18.03 6.01
CA VAL A 113 13.19 -17.36 5.28
C VAL A 113 13.78 -16.40 4.24
N ASP A 114 13.41 -16.62 2.98
CA ASP A 114 13.76 -15.75 1.87
C ASP A 114 12.48 -15.11 1.30
N VAL A 115 12.60 -13.85 0.89
CA VAL A 115 11.52 -13.13 0.21
C VAL A 115 11.98 -12.73 -1.17
N TYR A 116 11.16 -13.02 -2.18
CA TYR A 116 11.43 -12.73 -3.59
C TYR A 116 10.36 -11.79 -4.13
N ASP A 117 10.75 -10.86 -5.01
CA ASP A 117 9.78 -10.02 -5.73
C ASP A 117 9.14 -10.80 -6.91
N GLY A 118 8.23 -10.14 -7.65
CA GLY A 118 7.56 -10.72 -8.83
C GLY A 118 8.52 -11.09 -9.97
N LEU A 119 9.73 -10.51 -9.99
CA LEU A 119 10.82 -10.86 -10.90
C LEU A 119 11.71 -11.99 -10.36
N ARG A 120 11.32 -12.59 -9.23
CA ARG A 120 12.06 -13.64 -8.51
C ARG A 120 13.47 -13.21 -8.10
N ARG A 121 13.68 -11.92 -7.84
CA ARG A 121 14.90 -11.39 -7.24
C ARG A 121 14.74 -11.43 -5.73
N ARG A 122 15.71 -12.06 -5.05
CA ARG A 122 15.74 -12.12 -3.58
C ARG A 122 15.89 -10.70 -3.03
N GLN A 123 14.96 -10.32 -2.17
CA GLN A 123 14.97 -9.03 -1.50
C GLN A 123 15.78 -9.11 -0.20
N ALA A 124 16.56 -8.07 0.08
CA ALA A 124 17.27 -7.95 1.33
C ALA A 124 16.33 -7.43 2.43
N CYS A 125 16.42 -8.01 3.63
CA CYS A 125 15.69 -7.52 4.78
C CYS A 125 16.52 -6.44 5.47
N MET A 126 15.89 -5.31 5.82
CA MET A 126 16.49 -4.27 6.65
C MET A 126 16.67 -4.74 8.09
N TYR A 127 15.69 -5.48 8.59
CA TYR A 127 15.63 -5.95 9.97
C TYR A 127 15.12 -7.38 10.04
N GLY A 128 15.30 -7.98 11.21
CA GLY A 128 14.89 -9.35 11.48
C GLY A 128 16.01 -10.35 11.25
N HIS A 129 15.68 -11.61 11.46
CA HIS A 129 16.62 -12.71 11.33
C HIS A 129 16.13 -13.68 10.27
N GLN A 130 16.68 -13.52 9.06
CA GLN A 130 16.36 -14.38 7.93
C GLN A 130 16.83 -15.81 8.11
N THR A 131 17.88 -16.01 8.90
CA THR A 131 18.48 -17.33 9.14
C THR A 131 18.66 -17.52 10.64
N ARG A 132 18.19 -18.66 11.16
CA ARG A 132 18.26 -18.99 12.59
C ARG A 132 18.70 -20.43 12.79
N LYS A 133 19.63 -20.61 13.71
CA LYS A 133 20.04 -21.92 14.19
C LYS A 133 19.21 -22.28 15.44
N ALA A 134 18.57 -23.44 15.40
CA ALA A 134 17.83 -24.04 16.48
C ALA A 134 18.70 -25.08 17.19
N ALA A 135 18.68 -25.04 18.52
CA ALA A 135 19.31 -26.08 19.34
C ALA A 135 18.54 -27.41 19.23
N ALA A 136 19.18 -28.51 19.59
CA ALA A 136 18.58 -29.84 19.50
C ALA A 136 17.35 -30.02 20.41
N ASP A 137 17.20 -29.18 21.44
CA ASP A 137 16.10 -29.12 22.39
C ASP A 137 15.10 -27.97 22.13
N ALA A 138 15.36 -27.10 21.13
CA ALA A 138 14.47 -25.99 20.81
C ALA A 138 13.11 -26.48 20.30
N ALA A 139 12.00 -26.01 20.88
CA ALA A 139 10.66 -26.39 20.42
C ALA A 139 10.23 -25.61 19.18
N THR A 140 10.76 -24.40 18.99
CA THR A 140 10.29 -23.47 17.96
C THR A 140 11.44 -22.65 17.39
N VAL A 141 11.33 -22.28 16.11
CA VAL A 141 12.23 -21.36 15.42
C VAL A 141 11.43 -20.19 14.87
N GLU A 142 11.80 -18.98 15.28
CA GLU A 142 11.18 -17.76 14.80
C GLU A 142 12.12 -17.01 13.85
N LEU A 143 11.63 -16.75 12.65
CA LEU A 143 12.33 -16.06 11.58
C LEU A 143 11.56 -14.80 11.21
N SER A 144 12.28 -13.75 10.81
CA SER A 144 11.65 -12.51 10.37
C SER A 144 12.46 -11.80 9.31
N CYS A 145 11.75 -11.14 8.40
CA CYS A 145 12.29 -10.32 7.34
C CYS A 145 11.44 -9.08 7.17
N VAL A 146 11.97 -7.93 7.60
CA VAL A 146 11.37 -6.62 7.30
C VAL A 146 12.00 -6.10 6.03
N LEU A 147 11.22 -5.91 4.97
CA LEU A 147 11.71 -5.40 3.69
C LEU A 147 12.01 -3.90 3.75
N ARG A 148 12.75 -3.41 2.74
CA ARG A 148 12.78 -1.98 2.42
C ARG A 148 11.39 -1.51 1.96
N PRO A 149 11.07 -0.21 2.10
CA PRO A 149 9.83 0.34 1.54
C PRO A 149 9.74 0.03 0.04
N VAL A 150 8.56 -0.40 -0.39
CA VAL A 150 8.25 -0.63 -1.79
C VAL A 150 8.14 0.72 -2.49
N ARG A 151 8.87 0.87 -3.60
CA ARG A 151 8.95 2.11 -4.38
C ARG A 151 8.06 2.00 -5.61
N SER A 152 7.52 3.13 -6.07
CA SER A 152 6.77 3.19 -7.33
C SER A 152 7.62 2.99 -8.58
N TRP A 153 8.94 3.13 -8.47
CA TRP A 153 9.91 2.93 -9.55
C TRP A 153 11.31 2.63 -9.00
N SER A 154 12.18 2.04 -9.83
CA SER A 154 13.62 1.92 -9.55
C SER A 154 14.44 2.05 -10.83
N GLU A 155 15.70 2.40 -10.68
CA GLU A 155 16.68 2.30 -11.77
C GLU A 155 16.93 0.82 -12.14
N PRO A 156 17.33 0.50 -13.38
CA PRO A 156 17.55 -0.88 -13.83
C PRO A 156 18.63 -1.64 -13.05
N TRP A 157 19.62 -0.93 -12.49
CA TRP A 157 20.71 -1.52 -11.70
C TRP A 157 20.39 -1.55 -10.19
N ALA A 158 19.26 -0.98 -9.77
CA ALA A 158 18.85 -0.97 -8.38
C ALA A 158 18.02 -2.23 -8.04
N ASN A 159 18.19 -2.73 -6.82
CA ASN A 159 17.42 -3.85 -6.28
C ASN A 159 16.35 -3.35 -5.30
N ASP A 160 15.76 -2.20 -5.58
CA ASP A 160 14.70 -1.66 -4.73
C ASP A 160 13.43 -2.49 -4.89
N PRO A 161 12.69 -2.76 -3.79
CA PRO A 161 11.42 -3.46 -3.88
C PRO A 161 10.41 -2.65 -4.69
N LEU A 162 9.70 -3.31 -5.60
CA LEU A 162 8.73 -2.72 -6.52
C LEU A 162 7.33 -3.32 -6.30
N PRO A 163 6.24 -2.63 -6.65
CA PRO A 163 4.88 -3.08 -6.38
C PRO A 163 4.60 -4.37 -7.16
N GLY A 164 3.97 -5.35 -6.52
CA GLY A 164 3.66 -6.62 -7.15
C GLY A 164 3.49 -7.78 -6.17
N SER A 165 3.57 -9.00 -6.69
CA SER A 165 3.49 -10.22 -5.88
C SER A 165 4.86 -10.54 -5.27
N TYR A 166 4.89 -10.75 -3.96
CA TYR A 166 6.08 -11.16 -3.22
C TYR A 166 5.94 -12.61 -2.78
N TYR A 167 6.98 -13.41 -2.99
CA TYR A 167 7.02 -14.82 -2.67
C TYR A 167 7.87 -15.07 -1.44
N ILE A 168 7.30 -15.73 -0.46
CA ILE A 168 8.00 -16.23 0.73
C ILE A 168 8.48 -17.64 0.41
N ARG A 169 9.74 -17.94 0.68
CA ARG A 169 10.28 -19.29 0.70
C ARG A 169 10.85 -19.58 2.07
N LEU A 170 10.29 -20.56 2.75
CA LEU A 170 10.83 -21.11 3.99
C LEU A 170 11.46 -22.47 3.72
N THR A 171 12.66 -22.69 4.26
CA THR A 171 13.33 -23.98 4.16
C THR A 171 14.37 -24.16 5.27
N VAL A 172 14.85 -25.39 5.45
CA VAL A 172 16.00 -25.71 6.28
C VAL A 172 17.25 -25.76 5.40
N VAL A 173 18.31 -25.06 5.82
CA VAL A 173 19.57 -24.95 5.06
C VAL A 173 20.68 -25.82 5.62
N ASP A 174 20.55 -26.26 6.88
CA ASP A 174 21.46 -27.19 7.53
C ASP A 174 20.69 -28.06 8.51
N LEU A 175 20.76 -29.38 8.33
CA LEU A 175 20.03 -30.37 9.12
C LEU A 175 20.78 -31.71 9.09
N PRO A 176 20.85 -32.46 10.20
CA PRO A 176 21.34 -33.84 10.17
C PRO A 176 20.52 -34.68 9.18
N ALA A 177 21.19 -35.48 8.35
CA ALA A 177 20.51 -36.28 7.31
C ALA A 177 19.44 -37.24 7.87
N ALA A 178 19.56 -37.65 9.13
CA ALA A 178 18.59 -38.51 9.79
C ALA A 178 17.34 -37.78 10.29
N ASP A 179 17.38 -36.45 10.35
CA ASP A 179 16.27 -35.60 10.77
C ASP A 179 15.46 -35.11 9.56
N LEU A 180 15.90 -35.40 8.32
CA LEU A 180 15.15 -35.14 7.10
C LEU A 180 13.85 -35.95 7.08
N GLY A 181 12.77 -35.32 6.63
CA GLY A 181 11.45 -35.97 6.57
C GLY A 181 10.66 -35.94 7.87
N LEU A 182 11.25 -35.44 8.98
CA LEU A 182 10.52 -35.30 10.23
C LEU A 182 9.37 -34.28 10.09
N PRO A 183 8.20 -34.52 10.70
CA PRO A 183 7.07 -33.61 10.59
C PRO A 183 7.37 -32.29 11.32
N VAL A 184 7.03 -31.19 10.67
CA VAL A 184 7.11 -29.83 11.21
C VAL A 184 5.80 -29.10 10.92
N GLU A 185 5.39 -28.27 11.86
CA GLU A 185 4.27 -27.35 11.67
C GLU A 185 4.83 -25.94 11.47
N VAL A 186 4.35 -25.27 10.42
CA VAL A 186 4.82 -23.94 10.06
C VAL A 186 3.66 -22.97 10.08
N GLU A 187 3.90 -21.79 10.61
CA GLU A 187 3.05 -20.63 10.45
C GLU A 187 3.85 -19.53 9.74
N ALA A 188 3.28 -18.95 8.69
CA ALA A 188 3.82 -17.80 7.98
C ALA A 188 2.81 -16.66 8.08
N ARG A 189 3.26 -15.49 8.51
CA ARG A 189 2.43 -14.29 8.61
C ARG A 189 3.05 -13.14 7.87
N THR A 190 2.18 -12.32 7.28
CA THR A 190 2.58 -11.08 6.61
C THR A 190 1.89 -9.92 7.26
N SER A 191 2.66 -8.88 7.58
CA SER A 191 2.10 -7.62 8.06
C SER A 191 2.64 -6.48 7.21
N ILE A 192 1.80 -5.50 6.94
CA ILE A 192 2.16 -4.34 6.15
C ILE A 192 2.12 -3.12 7.04
N LYS A 193 3.17 -2.30 6.96
CA LYS A 193 3.17 -0.95 7.50
C LYS A 193 3.08 0.05 6.36
N GLU A 194 2.03 0.85 6.36
CA GLU A 194 1.94 2.04 5.51
C GLU A 194 2.96 3.09 5.93
N LEU A 195 3.81 3.51 5.00
CA LEU A 195 4.74 4.63 5.19
C LEU A 195 4.31 5.87 4.41
N GLY A 196 3.28 5.76 3.56
CA GLY A 196 2.90 6.80 2.62
C GLY A 196 3.93 6.99 1.50
N GLY A 197 3.77 8.03 0.71
CA GLY A 197 4.74 8.34 -0.35
C GLY A 197 4.74 7.34 -1.52
N ALA A 198 3.60 6.69 -1.79
CA ALA A 198 3.42 5.86 -2.99
C ALA A 198 3.73 6.61 -4.31
N HIS A 199 3.77 7.94 -4.26
CA HIS A 199 4.14 8.83 -5.37
C HIS A 199 5.42 9.66 -5.08
N ASP A 200 6.19 9.29 -4.06
CA ASP A 200 7.40 9.99 -3.67
C ASP A 200 8.56 9.58 -4.59
N GLY A 201 8.65 10.31 -5.71
CA GLY A 201 9.54 10.02 -6.83
C GLY A 201 8.79 10.18 -8.14
N GLY A 202 9.33 10.96 -9.07
CA GLY A 202 8.65 11.33 -10.33
C GLY A 202 8.43 10.19 -11.33
N GLY A 203 8.50 8.94 -10.90
CA GLY A 203 8.31 7.75 -11.74
C GLY A 203 7.25 6.82 -11.17
N THR A 204 6.52 6.18 -12.07
CA THR A 204 5.55 5.12 -11.77
C THR A 204 5.83 3.95 -12.69
N LEU A 205 5.81 2.74 -12.14
CA LEU A 205 5.74 1.54 -12.97
C LEU A 205 4.45 1.57 -13.79
N ALA A 206 4.57 1.16 -15.05
CA ALA A 206 3.41 1.06 -15.93
C ALA A 206 2.43 -0.02 -15.46
N GLU A 207 2.96 -1.11 -14.88
CA GLU A 207 2.21 -2.27 -14.39
C GLU A 207 2.90 -2.83 -13.13
N PRO A 208 2.13 -3.32 -12.14
CA PRO A 208 2.66 -4.07 -11.01
C PRO A 208 3.34 -5.37 -11.44
N LEU A 209 4.36 -5.81 -10.72
CA LEU A 209 5.12 -7.04 -10.99
C LEU A 209 4.34 -8.28 -10.55
N VAL A 210 3.29 -8.59 -11.29
CA VAL A 210 2.38 -9.71 -11.05
C VAL A 210 2.46 -10.70 -12.22
N PRO A 211 2.50 -12.02 -11.97
CA PRO A 211 2.52 -13.00 -13.05
C PRO A 211 1.34 -12.82 -14.03
N GLY A 212 1.64 -12.65 -15.31
CA GLY A 212 0.63 -12.61 -16.38
C GLY A 212 -0.01 -11.24 -16.66
N VAL A 213 0.38 -10.17 -15.93
CA VAL A 213 -0.20 -8.82 -16.12
C VAL A 213 -0.05 -8.29 -17.56
N SER A 214 1.10 -8.55 -18.19
CA SER A 214 1.38 -8.11 -19.56
C SER A 214 0.59 -8.88 -20.62
N VAL A 215 0.22 -10.13 -20.33
CA VAL A 215 -0.58 -10.98 -21.24
C VAL A 215 -2.06 -10.60 -21.15
N ALA A 216 -2.56 -10.29 -19.95
CA ALA A 216 -3.94 -9.84 -19.75
C ALA A 216 -4.26 -8.54 -20.49
N LYS A 217 -3.32 -7.59 -20.54
CA LYS A 217 -3.50 -6.33 -21.28
C LYS A 217 -3.40 -6.49 -22.80
N ALA A 218 -2.56 -7.42 -23.27
CA ALA A 218 -2.45 -7.73 -24.69
C ALA A 218 -3.75 -8.34 -25.25
N SER A 219 -4.50 -9.10 -24.44
CA SER A 219 -5.83 -9.62 -24.82
C SER A 219 -6.95 -8.59 -24.80
N ASP A 220 -6.78 -7.46 -24.11
CA ASP A 220 -7.77 -6.36 -24.11
C ASP A 220 -7.66 -5.47 -25.36
N THR A 221 -6.63 -5.64 -26.20
CA THR A 221 -6.33 -4.71 -27.28
C THR A 221 -6.57 -5.19 -28.71
N ASP A 222 -6.80 -6.47 -29.02
CA ASP A 222 -7.37 -6.90 -30.31
C ASP A 222 -7.67 -8.42 -30.31
N ASP A 223 -8.84 -8.77 -30.86
CA ASP A 223 -9.32 -10.09 -31.33
C ASP A 223 -9.31 -11.32 -30.41
N ALA A 224 -10.52 -11.86 -30.23
CA ALA A 224 -10.84 -13.11 -29.57
C ALA A 224 -10.33 -14.33 -30.36
N ASP A 225 -9.09 -14.77 -30.13
CA ASP A 225 -8.69 -16.19 -30.18
C ASP A 225 -7.26 -16.38 -29.63
N ALA A 226 -7.11 -16.58 -28.32
CA ALA A 226 -5.87 -17.12 -27.78
C ALA A 226 -6.09 -17.84 -26.45
N SER A 227 -5.62 -19.09 -26.42
CA SER A 227 -5.81 -20.09 -25.38
C SER A 227 -5.53 -19.58 -23.97
N ALA A 228 -6.40 -19.95 -23.03
CA ALA A 228 -6.21 -19.77 -21.60
C ALA A 228 -4.88 -20.40 -21.14
N ALA A 229 -3.83 -19.59 -21.11
CA ALA A 229 -2.59 -19.97 -20.45
C ALA A 229 -2.91 -20.30 -18.98
N PRO A 230 -2.24 -21.29 -18.37
CA PRO A 230 -2.51 -21.65 -16.98
C PRO A 230 -2.32 -20.42 -16.09
N ARG A 231 -3.39 -19.96 -15.41
CA ARG A 231 -3.29 -18.92 -14.38
C ARG A 231 -2.30 -19.41 -13.33
N VAL A 232 -1.14 -18.77 -13.27
CA VAL A 232 -0.26 -18.89 -12.11
C VAL A 232 -1.01 -18.20 -10.96
N PRO A 233 -1.09 -18.80 -9.75
CA PRO A 233 -1.68 -18.14 -8.60
C PRO A 233 -0.95 -16.82 -8.36
N SER A 234 -1.66 -15.73 -8.60
CA SER A 234 -1.32 -14.41 -8.09
C SER A 234 -2.00 -14.31 -6.74
N ALA A 235 -1.30 -13.84 -5.71
CA ALA A 235 -2.03 -13.14 -4.67
C ALA A 235 -2.77 -12.01 -5.37
N GLY A 236 -4.09 -11.90 -5.20
CA GLY A 236 -4.88 -10.87 -5.87
C GLY A 236 -4.34 -9.47 -5.62
N GLU A 237 -4.98 -8.47 -6.20
CA GLU A 237 -4.65 -7.07 -5.88
C GLU A 237 -4.71 -6.86 -4.35
N PRO A 238 -3.89 -5.94 -3.79
CA PRO A 238 -4.07 -5.50 -2.41
C PRO A 238 -5.53 -5.09 -2.13
N GLU A 239 -5.97 -5.16 -0.88
CA GLU A 239 -7.36 -4.82 -0.51
C GLU A 239 -7.75 -3.39 -0.95
N ASP A 240 -6.79 -2.46 -0.96
CA ASP A 240 -6.97 -1.07 -1.41
C ASP A 240 -6.62 -0.83 -2.89
N GLY A 241 -6.35 -1.89 -3.64
CA GLY A 241 -5.91 -1.86 -5.04
C GLY A 241 -4.45 -1.45 -5.22
N TRP A 242 -3.97 -1.48 -6.47
CA TRP A 242 -2.64 -1.01 -6.81
C TRP A 242 -2.59 0.51 -6.92
N SER A 243 -1.59 1.13 -6.32
CA SER A 243 -1.35 2.58 -6.31
C SER A 243 -2.59 3.36 -5.86
N SER A 244 -3.10 3.00 -4.69
CA SER A 244 -4.34 3.46 -4.06
C SER A 244 -4.80 4.88 -4.43
N GLY A 245 -5.89 4.95 -5.20
CA GLY A 245 -6.82 6.08 -5.30
C GLY A 245 -6.36 7.33 -6.07
N TRP A 246 -7.26 7.90 -6.88
CA TRP A 246 -7.11 9.26 -7.44
C TRP A 246 -6.99 10.37 -6.37
N TRP A 247 -7.37 10.07 -5.11
CA TRP A 247 -7.15 10.90 -3.93
C TRP A 247 -5.80 10.54 -3.29
N THR A 248 -4.83 11.42 -3.44
CA THR A 248 -3.46 11.24 -2.96
C THR A 248 -3.13 12.24 -1.87
N ASP A 249 -2.11 11.99 -1.05
CA ASP A 249 -1.59 12.98 -0.07
C ASP A 249 -1.31 14.35 -0.71
N ARG A 250 -0.96 14.35 -2.00
CA ARG A 250 -0.79 15.55 -2.82
C ARG A 250 -2.08 16.37 -2.87
N TRP A 251 -3.25 15.75 -3.03
CA TRP A 251 -4.54 16.43 -3.01
C TRP A 251 -4.86 17.04 -1.65
N LEU A 252 -4.49 16.35 -0.56
CA LEU A 252 -4.63 16.92 0.79
C LEU A 252 -3.84 18.23 0.92
N TRP A 253 -2.60 18.23 0.42
CA TRP A 253 -1.75 19.43 0.41
C TRP A 253 -2.20 20.50 -0.58
N THR A 254 -2.63 20.17 -1.80
CA THR A 254 -3.08 21.18 -2.78
C THR A 254 -4.42 21.79 -2.39
N VAL A 255 -5.38 20.99 -1.93
CA VAL A 255 -6.68 21.50 -1.45
C VAL A 255 -6.46 22.28 -0.15
N GLY A 256 -5.71 21.73 0.80
CA GLY A 256 -5.38 22.41 2.06
C GLY A 256 -4.66 23.75 1.84
N GLY A 257 -3.64 23.76 0.97
CA GLY A 257 -2.91 24.97 0.60
C GLY A 257 -3.78 25.98 -0.15
N GLY A 258 -4.67 25.51 -1.03
CA GLY A 258 -5.65 26.36 -1.73
C GLY A 258 -6.61 27.04 -0.76
N VAL A 259 -7.16 26.29 0.19
CA VAL A 259 -8.03 26.81 1.25
C VAL A 259 -7.30 27.84 2.12
N LEU A 260 -6.07 27.54 2.57
CA LEU A 260 -5.27 28.49 3.35
C LEU A 260 -4.97 29.77 2.58
N THR A 261 -4.65 29.67 1.29
CA THR A 261 -4.40 30.84 0.44
C THR A 261 -5.66 31.68 0.25
N ALA A 262 -6.81 31.04 0.06
CA ALA A 262 -8.10 31.73 -0.02
C ALA A 262 -8.44 32.46 1.28
N LEU A 263 -8.24 31.81 2.44
CA LEU A 263 -8.45 32.42 3.75
C LEU A 263 -7.50 33.62 3.96
N ALA A 264 -6.24 33.49 3.59
CA ALA A 264 -5.27 34.59 3.66
C ALA A 264 -5.67 35.76 2.75
N ALA A 265 -6.16 35.48 1.53
CA ALA A 265 -6.63 36.50 0.60
C ALA A 265 -7.86 37.24 1.14
N VAL A 266 -8.85 36.52 1.69
CA VAL A 266 -10.05 37.12 2.31
C VAL A 266 -9.67 37.95 3.53
N PHE A 267 -8.78 37.44 4.38
CA PHE A 267 -8.29 38.16 5.55
C PHE A 267 -7.55 39.45 5.15
N GLY A 268 -6.60 39.36 4.22
CA GLY A 268 -5.87 40.52 3.69
C GLY A 268 -6.78 41.54 3.01
N TYR A 269 -7.80 41.08 2.29
CA TYR A 269 -8.82 41.96 1.71
C TYR A 269 -9.65 42.68 2.78
N SER A 270 -10.01 42.01 3.87
CA SER A 270 -10.76 42.64 4.97
C SER A 270 -9.95 43.72 5.70
N LEU A 271 -8.63 43.52 5.86
CA LEU A 271 -7.73 44.52 6.43
C LEU A 271 -7.53 45.73 5.50
N THR A 272 -7.41 45.52 4.19
CA THR A 272 -7.12 46.58 3.21
C THR A 272 -8.34 47.37 2.75
N ARG A 273 -9.55 46.82 2.89
CA ARG A 273 -10.78 47.49 2.43
C ARG A 273 -11.07 48.81 3.16
N GLY A 274 -10.50 49.02 4.35
CA GLY A 274 -10.72 50.20 5.19
C GLY A 274 -12.17 50.33 5.66
N ARG A 275 -12.39 50.95 6.83
CA ARG A 275 -13.75 51.39 7.19
C ARG A 275 -14.17 52.45 6.17
N GLY A 276 -15.18 52.13 5.36
CA GLY A 276 -15.61 52.95 4.23
C GLY A 276 -15.82 54.42 4.57
N ARG A 277 -15.74 55.28 3.54
CA ARG A 277 -15.89 56.74 3.64
C ARG A 277 -17.15 57.11 4.45
N PRO A 278 -17.04 57.93 5.50
CA PRO A 278 -18.20 58.35 6.28
C PRO A 278 -19.24 59.03 5.37
N SER A 279 -20.51 58.67 5.56
CA SER A 279 -21.67 59.09 4.76
C SER A 279 -22.08 60.56 4.95
N HIS A 280 -21.30 61.35 5.68
CA HIS A 280 -21.59 62.74 5.99
C HIS A 280 -20.47 63.65 5.49
N VAL A 281 -20.42 63.85 4.17
CA VAL A 281 -19.78 65.03 3.60
C VAL A 281 -20.84 65.74 2.78
N PRO A 282 -21.35 66.90 3.24
CA PRO A 282 -22.29 67.70 2.47
C PRO A 282 -21.63 68.13 1.15
N PRO A 283 -22.34 68.15 0.02
CA PRO A 283 -21.81 68.76 -1.20
C PRO A 283 -21.58 70.25 -0.92
N GLY A 284 -20.33 70.69 -1.04
CA GLY A 284 -19.95 72.09 -0.89
C GLY A 284 -20.37 72.91 -2.11
N VAL A 285 -21.01 74.05 -1.81
CA VAL A 285 -21.26 75.30 -2.56
C VAL A 285 -21.40 75.26 -4.09
#